data_AF-A0A4Q3RTC4-F1
#
_entry.id   AF-A0A4Q3RTC4-F1
#
_cell.length_a   1.000
_cell.length_b   1.000
_cell.length_c   1.000
_cell.angle_alpha   90.00
_cell.angle_beta   90.00
_cell.angle_gamma   90.00
#
_symmetry.space_group_name_H-M   'P 1'
#
loop_
_entity.id
_entity.type
_entity.pdbx_description
1 polymer ?
#
loop_
_entity_poly.entity_id
_entity_poly.type
_entity_poly.pdbx_seq_one_letter_code
_entity_poly.pdbx_strand_id
1 'polypeptide(L)'
;MMSLQVQSPEVREALQAYVTAQRDLEAQKKEKKSADKELVKLRKFLEESFEDDTADFVLNHIENKNKCSDYSAIDSNKQPLSGLNEADFLKYCNPSRAGTMKAALCDDSHYRGSESAIPRSFDSVSSSASSRKDGMGMPPNGMHSEGKPPGGSARAGANLSSKKAGGSQNCKTALSDYREKYWDSQEQADAILSAEKDLAEMKSQAAQLVKETKTTSNLTTESGVCMECMARGNGYITQQPASKATCAGTAVSFSVGAAGTGLSYQWQQSLDVGATFSNIAGATQATYSIANPLLLQNGQQFRVQVTGTCTPAITSTMATLTVTQPINISSQPQAVSVCAGRTVSFTVQAAGPALTYQWELSTNGNNFVSLANGGDYSGANSNTLLIANAGIALNGNQYRVLVSGTACAPVASAPALLTVHPLPVVTVAPPSVVNITPYQPITLTGIASPAGNYTYVWLRDGTPVPGANAPAIIVNVDLLGTYQLSATDARGCSNVSNLVQVNDTSSTLLFIYPNPNNGVFQVRYYQAGTASSERSLQVYDAKGASIFRQRFVAVGGGYQRMDVKLSKRPASGVYFVQLRDTAGKKLAAAAIRIQ
;
A
#
# COMPACT_ATOMS: atom_id res chain seq x y z
N MET A 1 -39.28 -38.20 -15.94
CA MET A 1 -40.24 -37.85 -17.02
C MET A 1 -41.68 -38.17 -16.58
N MET A 2 -42.09 -37.73 -15.39
CA MET A 2 -43.50 -37.75 -15.00
C MET A 2 -44.10 -36.40 -15.40
N SER A 3 -44.95 -36.45 -16.43
CA SER A 3 -45.97 -35.47 -16.82
C SER A 3 -45.53 -34.00 -17.00
N LEU A 4 -44.90 -33.72 -18.13
CA LEU A 4 -44.88 -32.38 -18.77
C LEU A 4 -46.23 -32.06 -19.48
N GLN A 5 -47.26 -32.90 -19.35
CA GLN A 5 -48.50 -32.83 -20.14
C GLN A 5 -49.61 -31.96 -19.52
N VAL A 6 -49.40 -31.33 -18.35
CA VAL A 6 -50.42 -30.51 -17.64
C VAL A 6 -49.82 -29.19 -17.12
N GLN A 7 -48.90 -28.56 -17.85
CA GLN A 7 -48.30 -27.28 -17.48
C GLN A 7 -48.59 -26.23 -18.56
N SER A 8 -48.82 -24.97 -18.15
CA SER A 8 -49.04 -23.87 -19.10
C SER A 8 -47.84 -23.72 -20.05
N PRO A 9 -48.02 -23.19 -21.28
CA PRO A 9 -46.94 -23.02 -22.25
C PRO A 9 -45.72 -22.28 -21.66
N GLU A 10 -45.97 -21.30 -20.80
CA GLU A 10 -44.96 -20.48 -20.10
C GLU A 10 -44.14 -21.29 -19.08
N VAL A 11 -44.78 -22.14 -18.27
CA VAL A 11 -44.08 -23.02 -17.34
C VAL A 11 -43.24 -24.06 -18.09
N ARG A 12 -43.76 -24.57 -19.21
CA ARG A 12 -43.02 -25.52 -20.05
C ARG A 12 -41.78 -24.88 -20.66
N GLU A 13 -41.88 -23.65 -21.14
CA GLU A 13 -40.76 -22.91 -21.71
C GLU A 13 -39.70 -22.57 -20.64
N ALA A 14 -40.13 -22.10 -19.46
CA ALA A 14 -39.23 -21.80 -18.34
C ALA A 14 -38.51 -23.06 -17.82
N LEU A 15 -39.24 -24.18 -17.69
CA LEU A 15 -38.65 -25.45 -17.25
C LEU A 15 -37.70 -26.03 -18.31
N GLN A 16 -38.02 -25.87 -19.59
CA GLN A 16 -37.14 -26.29 -20.69
C GLN A 16 -35.87 -25.43 -20.76
N ALA A 17 -35.97 -24.12 -20.51
CA ALA A 17 -34.82 -23.23 -20.40
C ALA A 17 -33.94 -23.60 -19.18
N TYR A 18 -34.54 -23.85 -18.01
CA TYR A 18 -33.83 -24.31 -16.82
C TYR A 18 -33.09 -25.64 -17.06
N VAL A 19 -33.76 -26.62 -17.66
CA VAL A 19 -33.15 -27.92 -17.98
C VAL A 19 -32.01 -27.78 -19.00
N THR A 20 -32.12 -26.84 -19.95
CA THR A 20 -31.06 -26.55 -20.92
C THR A 20 -29.86 -25.91 -20.21
N ALA A 21 -30.07 -24.86 -19.43
CA ALA A 21 -29.04 -24.21 -18.63
C ALA A 21 -28.35 -25.18 -17.65
N GLN A 22 -29.10 -26.12 -17.07
CA GLN A 22 -28.54 -27.16 -16.20
C GLN A 22 -27.60 -28.11 -16.97
N ARG A 23 -27.95 -28.49 -18.21
CA ARG A 23 -27.07 -29.33 -19.04
C ARG A 23 -25.82 -28.56 -19.47
N ASP A 24 -25.96 -27.28 -19.79
CA ASP A 24 -24.84 -26.43 -20.19
C ASP A 24 -23.87 -26.22 -19.02
N LEU A 25 -24.39 -26.00 -17.81
CA LEU A 25 -23.58 -25.93 -16.58
C LEU A 25 -22.82 -27.23 -16.32
N GLU A 26 -23.47 -28.39 -16.45
CA GLU A 26 -22.82 -29.69 -16.30
C GLU A 26 -21.76 -29.94 -17.39
N ALA A 27 -22.00 -29.46 -18.62
CA ALA A 27 -21.01 -29.49 -19.69
C ALA A 27 -19.79 -28.62 -19.36
N GLN A 28 -19.99 -27.37 -18.90
CA GLN A 28 -18.93 -26.46 -18.46
C GLN A 28 -18.11 -27.06 -17.30
N LYS A 29 -18.78 -27.64 -16.29
CA LYS A 29 -18.11 -28.34 -15.17
C LYS A 29 -17.27 -29.52 -15.66
N LYS A 30 -17.74 -30.27 -16.65
CA LYS A 30 -17.02 -31.40 -17.24
C LYS A 30 -15.80 -30.93 -18.05
N GLU A 31 -15.94 -29.84 -18.80
CA GLU A 31 -14.86 -29.21 -19.54
C GLU A 31 -13.77 -28.68 -18.59
N LYS A 32 -14.16 -27.92 -17.55
CA LYS A 32 -13.24 -27.47 -16.51
C LYS A 32 -12.53 -28.63 -15.83
N LYS A 33 -13.25 -29.69 -15.45
CA LYS A 33 -12.63 -30.89 -14.86
C LYS A 33 -11.63 -31.57 -15.81
N SER A 34 -11.83 -31.49 -17.12
CA SER A 34 -10.88 -31.98 -18.11
C SER A 34 -9.66 -31.05 -18.23
N ALA A 35 -9.87 -29.73 -18.21
CA ALA A 35 -8.82 -28.73 -18.23
C ALA A 35 -7.93 -28.80 -16.97
N ASP A 36 -8.53 -28.91 -15.78
CA ASP A 36 -7.82 -29.05 -14.50
C ASP A 36 -6.94 -30.31 -14.47
N LYS A 37 -7.40 -31.41 -15.07
CA LYS A 37 -6.57 -32.63 -15.21
C LYS A 37 -5.34 -32.40 -16.08
N GLU A 38 -5.46 -31.61 -17.13
CA GLU A 38 -4.31 -31.24 -17.98
C GLU A 38 -3.39 -30.25 -17.26
N LEU A 39 -3.95 -29.34 -16.46
CA LEU A 39 -3.20 -28.39 -15.64
C LEU A 39 -2.39 -29.10 -14.56
N VAL A 40 -2.95 -30.10 -13.88
CA VAL A 40 -2.22 -30.95 -12.90
C VAL A 40 -1.05 -31.68 -13.56
N LYS A 41 -1.22 -32.19 -14.80
CA LYS A 41 -0.12 -32.82 -15.54
C LYS A 41 0.98 -31.83 -15.89
N LEU A 42 0.61 -30.62 -16.31
CA LEU A 42 1.57 -29.56 -16.62
C LEU A 42 2.31 -29.08 -15.35
N ARG A 43 1.60 -28.89 -14.23
CA ARG A 43 2.20 -28.53 -12.94
C ARG A 43 3.23 -29.56 -12.51
N LYS A 44 2.84 -30.83 -12.51
CA LYS A 44 3.74 -31.95 -12.17
C LYS A 44 4.93 -32.04 -13.12
N PHE A 45 4.73 -31.82 -14.43
CA PHE A 45 5.84 -31.78 -15.38
C PHE A 45 6.81 -30.64 -15.08
N LEU A 46 6.32 -29.47 -14.66
CA LEU A 46 7.19 -28.34 -14.27
C LEU A 46 7.91 -28.63 -12.96
N GLU A 47 7.22 -29.15 -11.94
CA GLU A 47 7.82 -29.60 -10.67
C GLU A 47 8.93 -30.64 -10.88
N GLU A 48 8.73 -31.62 -11.78
CA GLU A 48 9.75 -32.62 -12.12
C GLU A 48 10.87 -32.09 -13.03
N SER A 49 10.68 -30.91 -13.64
CA SER A 49 11.64 -30.31 -14.58
C SER A 49 12.56 -29.27 -13.93
N PHE A 50 12.27 -28.82 -12.71
CA PHE A 50 13.05 -27.85 -11.93
C PHE A 50 13.48 -28.47 -10.58
N GLU A 51 14.50 -27.91 -9.92
CA GLU A 51 14.80 -28.26 -8.52
C GLU A 51 13.70 -27.69 -7.60
N ASP A 52 13.33 -28.42 -6.52
CA ASP A 52 12.12 -28.19 -5.70
C ASP A 52 11.88 -26.71 -5.32
N ASP A 53 12.91 -26.02 -4.80
CA ASP A 53 12.81 -24.62 -4.37
C ASP A 53 12.52 -23.63 -5.53
N THR A 54 12.87 -24.01 -6.77
CA THR A 54 12.71 -23.18 -7.98
C THR A 54 11.35 -23.40 -8.63
N ALA A 55 10.82 -24.63 -8.59
CA ALA A 55 9.48 -24.94 -9.08
C ALA A 55 8.43 -24.12 -8.31
N ASP A 56 8.54 -24.08 -6.98
CA ASP A 56 7.63 -23.33 -6.12
C ASP A 56 7.68 -21.83 -6.40
N PHE A 57 8.86 -21.25 -6.62
CA PHE A 57 8.99 -19.84 -6.97
C PHE A 57 8.27 -19.50 -8.29
N VAL A 58 8.49 -20.31 -9.33
CA VAL A 58 7.92 -20.06 -10.67
C VAL A 58 6.40 -20.25 -10.67
N LEU A 59 5.91 -21.30 -10.01
CA LEU A 59 4.47 -21.55 -9.89
C LEU A 59 3.80 -20.44 -9.07
N ASN A 60 4.40 -20.04 -7.95
CA ASN A 60 3.90 -18.94 -7.12
C ASN A 60 3.85 -17.60 -7.89
N HIS A 61 4.87 -17.30 -8.69
CA HIS A 61 4.88 -16.13 -9.57
C HIS A 61 3.67 -16.10 -10.52
N ILE A 62 3.41 -17.22 -11.20
CA ILE A 62 2.32 -17.35 -12.18
C ILE A 62 0.95 -17.33 -11.47
N GLU A 63 0.80 -18.06 -10.36
CA GLU A 63 -0.48 -18.24 -9.67
C GLU A 63 -0.95 -16.98 -8.96
N ASN A 64 -0.01 -16.13 -8.50
CA ASN A 64 -0.30 -14.90 -7.74
C ASN A 64 -0.21 -13.60 -8.57
N LYS A 65 -0.04 -13.68 -9.89
CA LYS A 65 0.12 -12.50 -10.79
C LYS A 65 1.23 -11.54 -10.37
N ASN A 66 2.29 -12.04 -9.74
CA ASN A 66 3.38 -11.17 -9.28
C ASN A 66 4.04 -10.53 -10.50
N LYS A 67 4.23 -9.21 -10.54
CA LYS A 67 4.84 -8.58 -11.72
C LYS A 67 6.34 -8.84 -11.70
N CYS A 68 6.95 -8.97 -12.88
CA CYS A 68 8.41 -9.06 -12.98
C CYS A 68 9.11 -7.82 -12.37
N SER A 69 8.42 -6.68 -12.31
CA SER A 69 8.88 -5.46 -11.63
C SER A 69 8.93 -5.57 -10.10
N ASP A 70 8.15 -6.46 -9.51
CA ASP A 70 8.03 -6.57 -8.04
C ASP A 70 9.23 -7.30 -7.42
N TYR A 71 9.98 -8.05 -8.24
CA TYR A 71 11.25 -8.70 -7.86
C TYR A 71 12.48 -7.83 -8.14
N SER A 72 12.30 -6.62 -8.70
CA SER A 72 13.40 -5.70 -9.02
C SER A 72 14.02 -5.02 -7.79
N ALA A 73 13.61 -5.42 -6.57
CA ALA A 73 14.16 -4.90 -5.34
C ALA A 73 14.46 -6.01 -4.31
N ILE A 74 15.64 -6.13 -3.70
CA ILE A 74 16.88 -5.31 -3.65
C ILE A 74 17.94 -6.15 -2.88
N ASP A 75 19.23 -5.95 -3.17
CA ASP A 75 20.29 -5.94 -2.16
C ASP A 75 21.04 -4.59 -2.19
N SER A 76 22.06 -4.38 -1.34
CA SER A 76 22.77 -3.08 -1.24
C SER A 76 23.47 -2.59 -2.53
N ASN A 77 23.51 -3.42 -3.59
CA ASN A 77 23.93 -3.05 -4.96
C ASN A 77 22.76 -3.05 -5.97
N LYS A 78 21.52 -3.10 -5.50
CA LYS A 78 20.26 -3.20 -6.27
C LYS A 78 20.18 -4.44 -7.18
N GLN A 79 20.64 -5.61 -6.73
CA GLN A 79 20.31 -6.87 -7.41
C GLN A 79 19.01 -7.49 -6.84
N PRO A 80 18.14 -8.10 -7.67
CA PRO A 80 17.22 -9.12 -7.19
C PRO A 80 18.02 -10.25 -6.53
N LEU A 81 17.50 -10.94 -5.51
CA LEU A 81 18.02 -12.26 -5.18
C LEU A 81 17.71 -13.20 -6.34
N SER A 82 18.59 -13.24 -7.32
CA SER A 82 18.64 -14.31 -8.30
C SER A 82 20.08 -14.54 -8.74
N GLY A 83 20.68 -15.61 -8.20
CA GLY A 83 21.59 -16.47 -8.96
C GLY A 83 20.87 -17.16 -10.12
N LEU A 84 20.04 -16.43 -10.85
CA LEU A 84 19.33 -16.89 -12.03
C LEU A 84 19.37 -15.78 -13.07
N ASN A 85 20.54 -15.59 -13.68
CA ASN A 85 20.63 -14.92 -14.97
C ASN A 85 20.08 -15.88 -16.06
N GLU A 86 19.87 -15.36 -17.28
CA GLU A 86 19.35 -16.14 -18.41
C GLU A 86 20.15 -17.41 -18.72
N ALA A 87 21.46 -17.44 -18.40
CA ALA A 87 22.34 -18.59 -18.57
C ALA A 87 22.25 -19.61 -17.40
N ASP A 88 21.99 -19.15 -16.18
CA ASP A 88 21.73 -19.99 -15.02
C ASP A 88 20.33 -20.63 -15.13
N PHE A 89 19.31 -19.90 -15.59
CA PHE A 89 17.95 -20.43 -15.85
C PHE A 89 17.90 -21.49 -16.95
N LEU A 90 18.82 -21.44 -17.92
CA LEU A 90 19.01 -22.47 -18.96
C LEU A 90 19.71 -23.75 -18.43
N LYS A 91 20.29 -23.69 -17.23
CA LYS A 91 21.01 -24.79 -16.57
C LYS A 91 20.09 -25.72 -15.77
N TYR A 92 18.95 -25.19 -15.30
CA TYR A 92 17.99 -25.87 -14.42
C TYR A 92 16.77 -26.46 -15.13
N CYS A 93 16.72 -26.39 -16.46
CA CYS A 93 15.89 -27.27 -17.29
C CYS A 93 16.84 -28.16 -18.08
N ASN A 94 16.58 -29.47 -18.13
CA ASN A 94 17.44 -30.45 -18.82
C ASN A 94 17.98 -29.90 -20.18
N PRO A 95 19.31 -29.81 -20.37
CA PRO A 95 19.94 -29.10 -21.50
C PRO A 95 19.55 -29.60 -22.89
N SER A 96 18.93 -30.78 -22.98
CA SER A 96 18.47 -31.36 -24.24
C SER A 96 17.20 -30.69 -24.83
N ARG A 97 16.61 -29.69 -24.16
CA ARG A 97 15.33 -29.07 -24.59
C ARG A 97 15.22 -27.54 -24.48
N ALA A 98 16.24 -26.81 -24.05
CA ALA A 98 16.07 -25.40 -23.69
C ALA A 98 16.16 -24.42 -24.89
N GLY A 99 15.04 -23.76 -25.22
CA GLY A 99 14.99 -22.54 -26.03
C GLY A 99 14.78 -21.30 -25.13
N THR A 100 15.16 -20.11 -25.60
CA THR A 100 15.25 -18.86 -24.80
C THR A 100 13.92 -18.48 -24.12
N MET A 101 13.91 -18.41 -22.78
CA MET A 101 12.73 -18.27 -21.90
C MET A 101 12.38 -16.85 -21.46
N LYS A 102 13.15 -15.83 -21.87
CA LYS A 102 12.85 -14.41 -21.53
C LYS A 102 11.48 -13.94 -22.07
N ALA A 103 11.02 -14.57 -23.15
CA ALA A 103 9.73 -14.31 -23.79
C ALA A 103 8.52 -15.07 -23.20
N ALA A 104 8.71 -15.95 -22.19
CA ALA A 104 7.63 -16.79 -21.67
C ALA A 104 7.04 -16.30 -20.32
N LEU A 105 7.86 -15.69 -19.46
CA LEU A 105 7.42 -15.21 -18.13
C LEU A 105 6.92 -13.76 -18.16
N CYS A 106 7.64 -12.84 -18.81
CA CYS A 106 7.36 -11.39 -18.71
C CYS A 106 6.73 -10.76 -19.98
N ASP A 107 6.35 -11.56 -20.99
CA ASP A 107 5.97 -11.04 -22.31
C ASP A 107 4.46 -10.91 -22.55
N ASP A 108 3.62 -11.42 -21.64
CA ASP A 108 2.17 -11.16 -21.68
C ASP A 108 1.75 -9.98 -20.77
N SER A 109 0.78 -9.25 -21.30
CA SER A 109 0.18 -8.02 -20.78
C SER A 109 -0.19 -8.04 -19.31
N HIS A 110 -0.49 -9.19 -18.71
CA HIS A 110 -0.82 -9.28 -17.29
C HIS A 110 0.37 -8.98 -16.35
N TYR A 111 1.61 -8.98 -16.87
CA TYR A 111 2.86 -8.91 -16.06
C TYR A 111 3.80 -7.77 -16.49
N ARG A 112 3.43 -6.95 -17.49
CA ARG A 112 4.21 -5.76 -17.93
C ARG A 112 3.86 -4.53 -17.10
N GLY A 113 4.88 -3.85 -16.57
CA GLY A 113 4.75 -2.68 -15.69
C GLY A 113 4.73 -1.32 -16.40
N SER A 114 3.68 -0.97 -17.14
CA SER A 114 3.45 0.42 -17.54
C SER A 114 1.99 0.85 -17.39
N GLU A 115 1.75 1.88 -16.59
CA GLU A 115 0.53 2.68 -16.61
C GLU A 115 0.31 3.29 -18.00
N SER A 116 -0.94 3.26 -18.45
CA SER A 116 -1.56 3.96 -19.58
C SER A 116 -2.01 3.08 -20.76
N ALA A 117 -3.22 2.55 -20.64
CA ALA A 117 -4.16 2.42 -21.76
C ALA A 117 -5.61 2.45 -21.22
N ILE A 118 -6.25 3.61 -21.37
CA ILE A 118 -7.71 3.81 -21.29
C ILE A 118 -8.41 2.82 -22.25
N PRO A 119 -9.61 2.30 -21.94
CA PRO A 119 -10.24 1.23 -22.73
C PRO A 119 -10.58 1.77 -24.12
N ARG A 120 -9.99 1.20 -25.17
CA ARG A 120 -10.48 1.41 -26.53
C ARG A 120 -11.45 0.29 -26.89
N SER A 121 -12.70 0.70 -26.97
CA SER A 121 -13.71 0.19 -27.90
C SER A 121 -13.09 -0.49 -29.12
N PHE A 122 -13.44 -1.76 -29.30
CA PHE A 122 -13.31 -2.42 -30.59
C PHE A 122 -14.32 -1.79 -31.54
N ASP A 123 -13.84 -0.95 -32.46
CA ASP A 123 -14.44 -0.86 -33.78
C ASP A 123 -13.35 -0.71 -34.86
N SER A 124 -13.35 -1.73 -35.71
CA SER A 124 -12.84 -1.82 -37.08
C SER A 124 -11.32 -1.72 -37.35
N VAL A 125 -10.80 -2.82 -37.92
CA VAL A 125 -9.66 -2.82 -38.85
C VAL A 125 -10.18 -3.32 -40.20
N SER A 126 -10.04 -2.43 -41.20
CA SER A 126 -9.71 -2.57 -42.65
C SER A 126 -9.85 -3.96 -43.31
N SER A 127 -10.16 -4.16 -44.59
CA SER A 127 -10.05 -3.44 -45.87
C SER A 127 -10.72 -4.39 -46.90
N SER A 128 -11.18 -4.08 -48.11
CA SER A 128 -10.54 -3.44 -49.27
C SER A 128 -11.48 -3.64 -50.48
N ALA A 129 -11.27 -2.82 -51.52
CA ALA A 129 -11.56 -3.05 -52.94
C ALA A 129 -12.73 -2.26 -53.58
N SER A 130 -12.29 -1.24 -54.35
CA SER A 130 -12.67 -0.94 -55.73
C SER A 130 -14.09 -0.41 -56.08
N SER A 131 -14.09 0.90 -56.32
CA SER A 131 -14.55 1.55 -57.56
C SER A 131 -16.05 1.72 -57.89
N ARG A 132 -16.38 3.00 -58.15
CA ARG A 132 -17.42 3.61 -59.00
C ARG A 132 -18.78 3.95 -58.35
N LYS A 133 -18.98 5.27 -58.12
CA LYS A 133 -19.96 6.17 -58.79
C LYS A 133 -21.30 5.53 -59.20
N ASP A 134 -22.50 6.04 -58.91
CA ASP A 134 -23.03 7.41 -58.76
C ASP A 134 -24.40 7.34 -58.05
N GLY A 135 -24.92 8.47 -57.58
CA GLY A 135 -26.35 8.79 -57.77
C GLY A 135 -27.29 8.78 -56.55
N MET A 136 -27.88 9.96 -56.31
CA MET A 136 -28.89 10.34 -55.31
C MET A 136 -30.20 9.55 -55.32
N GLY A 137 -30.91 9.54 -54.17
CA GLY A 137 -32.37 9.37 -54.12
C GLY A 137 -32.94 9.00 -52.74
N MET A 138 -33.67 9.93 -52.10
CA MET A 138 -34.71 9.61 -51.09
C MET A 138 -36.04 9.25 -51.80
N PRO A 139 -37.15 8.96 -51.08
CA PRO A 139 -37.72 7.68 -50.60
C PRO A 139 -39.02 7.35 -51.44
N PRO A 140 -40.15 6.70 -51.00
CA PRO A 140 -40.54 6.00 -49.75
C PRO A 140 -41.42 4.71 -49.93
N ASN A 141 -41.98 4.22 -48.81
CA ASN A 141 -43.21 3.42 -48.59
C ASN A 141 -43.16 1.87 -48.55
N GLY A 142 -43.80 1.31 -47.51
CA GLY A 142 -44.44 -0.01 -47.59
C GLY A 142 -44.52 -0.87 -46.32
N MET A 143 -45.41 -0.50 -45.39
CA MET A 143 -46.25 -1.33 -44.48
C MET A 143 -45.94 -2.80 -44.11
N HIS A 144 -46.07 -3.05 -42.79
CA HIS A 144 -46.66 -4.20 -42.06
C HIS A 144 -45.99 -5.61 -42.08
N SER A 145 -45.47 -6.06 -40.92
CA SER A 145 -46.15 -7.03 -40.02
C SER A 145 -45.27 -7.48 -38.83
N GLU A 146 -45.93 -7.55 -37.67
CA GLU A 146 -45.74 -8.36 -36.44
C GLU A 146 -44.35 -8.76 -35.89
N GLY A 147 -44.20 -8.49 -34.59
CA GLY A 147 -43.02 -8.78 -33.78
C GLY A 147 -42.99 -10.19 -33.15
N LYS A 148 -41.76 -10.64 -32.90
CA LYS A 148 -41.37 -11.74 -32.01
C LYS A 148 -40.14 -11.29 -31.18
N PRO A 149 -39.94 -11.80 -29.95
CA PRO A 149 -39.04 -11.22 -28.94
C PRO A 149 -37.56 -11.48 -29.24
N PRO A 150 -36.62 -10.74 -28.62
CA PRO A 150 -35.20 -10.78 -28.98
C PRO A 150 -34.56 -12.12 -28.63
N GLY A 151 -34.03 -12.78 -29.66
CA GLY A 151 -33.27 -14.01 -29.57
C GLY A 151 -31.89 -13.81 -28.93
N GLY A 152 -31.46 -14.83 -28.20
CA GLY A 152 -30.19 -14.89 -27.50
C GLY A 152 -28.99 -14.60 -28.39
N SER A 153 -28.06 -13.83 -27.85
CA SER A 153 -26.71 -13.69 -28.38
C SER A 153 -25.99 -15.03 -28.20
N ALA A 154 -25.99 -15.84 -29.24
CA ALA A 154 -25.04 -16.93 -29.40
C ALA A 154 -23.65 -16.29 -29.56
N ARG A 155 -22.90 -16.22 -28.46
CA ARG A 155 -21.48 -15.86 -28.52
C ARG A 155 -20.72 -17.08 -29.02
N ALA A 156 -20.05 -16.88 -30.14
CA ALA A 156 -19.28 -17.87 -30.86
C ALA A 156 -18.38 -18.68 -29.91
N GLY A 157 -18.57 -19.99 -29.88
CA GLY A 157 -17.55 -20.91 -29.41
C GLY A 157 -16.30 -20.69 -30.23
N ALA A 158 -15.29 -20.10 -29.61
CA ALA A 158 -13.93 -20.16 -30.12
C ALA A 158 -13.54 -21.65 -30.08
N ASN A 159 -13.62 -22.27 -31.24
CA ASN A 159 -13.19 -23.62 -31.50
C ASN A 159 -11.65 -23.64 -31.36
N LEU A 160 -11.15 -23.75 -30.13
CA LEU A 160 -9.74 -23.95 -29.86
C LEU A 160 -9.39 -25.39 -30.22
N SER A 161 -8.94 -25.53 -31.46
CA SER A 161 -8.46 -26.78 -32.03
C SER A 161 -7.51 -27.47 -31.06
N SER A 162 -7.86 -28.70 -30.69
CA SER A 162 -6.96 -29.65 -30.08
C SER A 162 -5.73 -29.87 -30.97
N LYS A 163 -4.64 -29.15 -30.72
CA LYS A 163 -3.31 -29.60 -31.17
C LYS A 163 -2.89 -30.75 -30.26
N LYS A 164 -3.30 -31.96 -30.66
CA LYS A 164 -2.52 -33.16 -30.35
C LYS A 164 -1.14 -32.96 -30.98
N ALA A 165 -0.13 -32.74 -30.15
CA ALA A 165 1.26 -32.91 -30.53
C ALA A 165 1.94 -33.76 -29.47
N GLY A 166 1.95 -35.07 -29.69
CA GLY A 166 2.97 -35.94 -29.10
C GLY A 166 4.31 -35.51 -29.66
N GLY A 167 5.13 -34.89 -28.83
CA GLY A 167 6.44 -34.40 -29.22
C GLY A 167 7.03 -33.62 -28.05
N SER A 168 7.94 -34.27 -27.30
CA SER A 168 9.00 -33.63 -26.53
C SER A 168 8.68 -32.20 -26.03
N GLN A 169 7.71 -32.05 -25.12
CA GLN A 169 7.42 -30.73 -24.52
C GLN A 169 8.70 -30.23 -23.82
N ASN A 170 9.16 -29.05 -24.20
CA ASN A 170 10.26 -28.37 -23.50
C ASN A 170 9.69 -27.47 -22.39
N CYS A 171 10.51 -27.12 -21.40
CA CYS A 171 10.06 -26.30 -20.26
C CYS A 171 9.40 -24.98 -20.70
N LYS A 172 9.88 -24.37 -21.80
CA LYS A 172 9.32 -23.13 -22.34
C LYS A 172 7.85 -23.28 -22.77
N THR A 173 7.54 -24.31 -23.56
CA THR A 173 6.17 -24.57 -24.00
C THR A 173 5.29 -25.00 -22.84
N ALA A 174 5.79 -25.86 -21.94
CA ALA A 174 5.03 -26.28 -20.76
C ALA A 174 4.67 -25.10 -19.83
N LEU A 175 5.56 -24.12 -19.68
CA LEU A 175 5.35 -22.96 -18.83
C LEU A 175 4.37 -21.95 -19.46
N SER A 176 4.43 -21.76 -20.77
CA SER A 176 3.43 -20.99 -21.52
C SER A 176 2.04 -21.65 -21.45
N ASP A 177 1.99 -22.97 -21.69
CA ASP A 177 0.75 -23.75 -21.65
C ASP A 177 0.15 -23.77 -20.23
N TYR A 178 0.99 -23.86 -19.19
CA TYR A 178 0.53 -23.82 -17.79
C TYR A 178 -0.09 -22.48 -17.44
N ARG A 179 0.57 -21.38 -17.81
CA ARG A 179 0.09 -20.02 -17.59
C ARG A 179 -1.28 -19.77 -18.23
N GLU A 180 -1.40 -20.04 -19.52
CA GLU A 180 -2.65 -19.83 -20.28
C GLU A 180 -3.78 -20.66 -19.67
N LYS A 181 -3.54 -21.97 -19.48
CA LYS A 181 -4.57 -22.86 -18.92
C LYS A 181 -4.92 -22.57 -17.47
N TYR A 182 -3.99 -22.05 -16.66
CA TYR A 182 -4.28 -21.67 -15.28
C TYR A 182 -5.26 -20.50 -15.22
N TRP A 183 -5.02 -19.45 -16.01
CA TRP A 183 -5.91 -18.30 -16.03
C TRP A 183 -7.26 -18.62 -16.69
N ASP A 184 -7.25 -19.41 -17.76
CA ASP A 184 -8.49 -19.94 -18.36
C ASP A 184 -9.28 -20.78 -17.36
N SER A 185 -8.62 -21.60 -16.53
CA SER A 185 -9.30 -22.39 -15.49
C SER A 185 -9.92 -21.51 -14.39
N GLN A 186 -9.26 -20.40 -14.01
CA GLN A 186 -9.84 -19.44 -13.07
C GLN A 186 -11.04 -18.71 -13.68
N GLU A 187 -10.95 -18.26 -14.94
CA GLU A 187 -12.07 -17.63 -15.64
C GLU A 187 -13.25 -18.61 -15.81
N GLN A 188 -12.99 -19.88 -16.11
CA GLN A 188 -14.00 -20.93 -16.12
C GLN A 188 -14.61 -21.18 -14.74
N ALA A 189 -13.85 -21.06 -13.65
CA ALA A 189 -14.36 -21.18 -12.29
C ALA A 189 -15.36 -20.06 -11.97
N ASP A 190 -15.01 -18.82 -12.31
CA ASP A 190 -15.86 -17.64 -12.13
C ASP A 190 -17.12 -17.73 -13.00
N ALA A 191 -17.00 -18.21 -14.25
CA ALA A 191 -18.13 -18.44 -15.15
C ALA A 191 -19.08 -19.51 -14.62
N ILE A 192 -18.56 -20.62 -14.08
CA ILE A 192 -19.37 -21.67 -13.43
C ILE A 192 -20.07 -21.12 -12.19
N LEU A 193 -19.38 -20.34 -11.35
CA LEU A 193 -19.98 -19.72 -10.16
C LEU A 193 -21.12 -18.76 -10.54
N SER A 194 -20.94 -17.98 -11.61
CA SER A 194 -22.00 -17.13 -12.17
C SER A 194 -23.17 -17.97 -12.68
N ALA A 195 -22.90 -19.01 -13.48
CA ALA A 195 -23.94 -19.87 -14.04
C ALA A 195 -24.68 -20.71 -12.96
N GLU A 196 -24.02 -21.07 -11.86
CA GLU A 196 -24.66 -21.69 -10.68
C GLU A 196 -25.64 -20.73 -10.00
N LYS A 197 -25.26 -19.45 -9.89
CA LYS A 197 -26.13 -18.41 -9.35
C LYS A 197 -27.33 -18.17 -10.27
N ASP A 198 -27.10 -18.06 -11.58
CA ASP A 198 -28.15 -17.89 -12.58
C ASP A 198 -29.10 -19.10 -12.60
N LEU A 199 -28.56 -20.32 -12.50
CA LEU A 199 -29.37 -21.53 -12.42
C LEU A 199 -30.19 -21.58 -11.13
N ALA A 200 -29.65 -21.13 -9.99
CA ALA A 200 -30.40 -21.03 -8.73
C ALA A 200 -31.54 -20.00 -8.82
N GLU A 201 -31.29 -18.87 -9.51
CA GLU A 201 -32.31 -17.87 -9.78
C GLU A 201 -33.39 -18.42 -10.73
N MET A 202 -33.01 -19.02 -11.85
CA MET A 202 -33.94 -19.69 -12.78
C MET A 202 -34.75 -20.79 -12.09
N LYS A 203 -34.15 -21.53 -11.17
CA LYS A 203 -34.84 -22.55 -10.36
C LYS A 203 -35.88 -21.91 -9.44
N SER A 204 -35.53 -20.79 -8.79
CA SER A 204 -36.44 -20.04 -7.94
C SER A 204 -37.60 -19.46 -8.76
N GLN A 205 -37.31 -18.87 -9.92
CA GLN A 205 -38.30 -18.34 -10.85
C GLN A 205 -39.21 -19.44 -11.40
N ALA A 206 -38.67 -20.58 -11.82
CA ALA A 206 -39.46 -21.72 -12.29
C ALA A 206 -40.30 -22.34 -11.15
N ALA A 207 -39.76 -22.45 -9.94
CA ALA A 207 -40.51 -22.91 -8.76
C ALA A 207 -41.62 -21.94 -8.37
N GLN A 208 -41.38 -20.65 -8.50
CA GLN A 208 -42.36 -19.60 -8.30
C GLN A 208 -43.45 -19.67 -9.38
N LEU A 209 -43.11 -19.79 -10.66
CA LEU A 209 -44.06 -19.97 -11.77
C LEU A 209 -44.88 -21.24 -11.60
N VAL A 210 -44.28 -22.36 -11.17
CA VAL A 210 -45.00 -23.60 -10.86
C VAL A 210 -45.91 -23.41 -9.65
N LYS A 211 -45.47 -22.69 -8.61
CA LYS A 211 -46.30 -22.37 -7.44
C LYS A 211 -47.47 -21.48 -7.83
N GLU A 212 -47.24 -20.44 -8.62
CA GLU A 212 -48.26 -19.56 -9.19
C GLU A 212 -49.23 -20.38 -10.04
N THR A 213 -48.74 -21.20 -10.97
CA THR A 213 -49.57 -22.05 -11.85
C THR A 213 -50.32 -23.17 -11.11
N LYS A 214 -49.77 -23.72 -10.02
CA LYS A 214 -50.43 -24.71 -9.16
C LYS A 214 -51.46 -24.07 -8.22
N THR A 215 -51.24 -22.81 -7.86
CA THR A 215 -52.26 -21.96 -7.22
C THR A 215 -53.39 -21.66 -8.22
N THR A 216 -53.06 -21.51 -9.51
CA THR A 216 -54.03 -21.37 -10.62
C THR A 216 -54.72 -22.70 -10.99
N SER A 217 -54.06 -23.86 -10.91
CA SER A 217 -54.64 -25.17 -11.28
C SER A 217 -55.47 -25.83 -10.18
N ASN A 218 -55.34 -25.41 -8.93
CA ASN A 218 -56.34 -25.68 -7.89
C ASN A 218 -57.60 -24.82 -8.06
N LEU A 219 -57.62 -23.93 -9.06
CA LEU A 219 -58.81 -23.37 -9.68
C LEU A 219 -59.00 -23.99 -11.08
N THR A 220 -59.37 -25.26 -11.19
CA THR A 220 -60.10 -25.70 -12.39
C THR A 220 -61.53 -25.20 -12.35
N THR A 221 -61.65 -23.89 -12.57
CA THR A 221 -62.68 -23.18 -13.32
C THR A 221 -62.00 -21.88 -13.76
N GLU A 222 -61.75 -21.73 -15.06
CA GLU A 222 -61.21 -20.54 -15.79
C GLU A 222 -60.42 -19.49 -14.98
N SER A 223 -59.11 -19.42 -15.23
CA SER A 223 -58.27 -18.22 -15.01
C SER A 223 -58.24 -17.59 -13.62
N GLY A 224 -58.43 -18.34 -12.53
CA GLY A 224 -58.13 -17.82 -11.18
C GLY A 224 -59.01 -16.64 -10.72
N VAL A 225 -59.97 -16.25 -11.56
CA VAL A 225 -60.92 -15.19 -11.35
C VAL A 225 -62.26 -15.87 -11.48
N CYS A 226 -62.94 -16.05 -10.35
CA CYS A 226 -64.36 -16.31 -10.40
C CYS A 226 -64.96 -15.20 -11.29
N MET A 227 -65.53 -15.53 -12.46
CA MET A 227 -66.27 -14.55 -13.26
C MET A 227 -67.43 -13.96 -12.43
N GLU A 228 -67.84 -14.65 -11.36
CA GLU A 228 -68.71 -14.09 -10.32
C GLU A 228 -68.02 -13.08 -9.38
N CYS A 229 -66.69 -13.08 -9.20
CA CYS A 229 -65.94 -12.04 -8.47
C CYS A 229 -65.65 -10.79 -9.33
N MET A 230 -65.37 -10.93 -10.64
CA MET A 230 -65.27 -9.77 -11.54
C MET A 230 -66.64 -9.13 -11.81
N ALA A 231 -67.73 -9.91 -11.76
CA ALA A 231 -69.09 -9.38 -11.81
C ALA A 231 -69.58 -8.77 -10.46
N ARG A 232 -68.86 -8.98 -9.34
CA ARG A 232 -69.25 -8.52 -7.98
C ARG A 232 -68.30 -7.51 -7.32
N GLY A 233 -67.13 -7.19 -7.91
CA GLY A 233 -66.22 -6.14 -7.42
C GLY A 233 -65.20 -6.55 -6.35
N ASN A 234 -64.94 -7.85 -6.17
CA ASN A 234 -64.08 -8.32 -5.07
C ASN A 234 -62.59 -7.96 -5.26
N GLY A 235 -61.88 -7.67 -4.15
CA GLY A 235 -60.47 -7.29 -4.18
C GLY A 235 -59.53 -8.50 -4.30
N TYR A 236 -58.38 -8.36 -4.97
CA TYR A 236 -57.28 -9.35 -5.01
C TYR A 236 -55.91 -8.68 -5.06
N ILE A 237 -54.87 -9.35 -4.55
CA ILE A 237 -53.50 -8.83 -4.48
C ILE A 237 -52.76 -9.18 -5.78
N THR A 238 -52.28 -8.17 -6.49
CA THR A 238 -51.50 -8.27 -7.74
C THR A 238 -49.99 -8.19 -7.50
N GLN A 239 -49.55 -7.59 -6.38
CA GLN A 239 -48.15 -7.51 -6.00
C GLN A 239 -48.01 -7.62 -4.48
N GLN A 240 -47.21 -8.58 -4.04
CA GLN A 240 -46.90 -8.77 -2.62
C GLN A 240 -45.88 -7.73 -2.12
N PRO A 241 -45.94 -7.34 -0.83
CA PRO A 241 -44.90 -6.53 -0.24
C PRO A 241 -43.59 -7.31 -0.13
N ALA A 242 -42.48 -6.67 -0.52
CA ALA A 242 -41.14 -7.25 -0.44
C ALA A 242 -40.41 -6.84 0.85
N SER A 243 -39.58 -7.73 1.39
CA SER A 243 -38.69 -7.40 2.50
C SER A 243 -37.75 -6.24 2.14
N LYS A 244 -37.43 -5.40 3.12
CA LYS A 244 -36.57 -4.22 2.94
C LYS A 244 -35.48 -4.17 3.99
N ALA A 245 -34.30 -3.76 3.56
CA ALA A 245 -33.20 -3.40 4.45
C ALA A 245 -32.97 -1.89 4.40
N THR A 246 -32.73 -1.28 5.56
CA THR A 246 -32.45 0.15 5.68
C THR A 246 -31.55 0.41 6.89
N CYS A 247 -30.96 1.60 6.95
CA CYS A 247 -30.24 2.07 8.14
C CYS A 247 -31.20 2.69 9.14
N ALA A 248 -30.87 2.60 10.42
CA ALA A 248 -31.65 3.28 11.45
C ALA A 248 -31.76 4.79 11.13
N GLY A 249 -32.97 5.35 11.25
CA GLY A 249 -33.28 6.74 10.90
C GLY A 249 -33.46 7.04 9.41
N THR A 250 -33.28 6.06 8.52
CA THR A 250 -33.53 6.25 7.07
C THR A 250 -34.91 5.71 6.69
N ALA A 251 -35.75 6.57 6.11
CA ALA A 251 -37.12 6.22 5.77
C ALA A 251 -37.19 5.00 4.82
N VAL A 252 -38.18 4.14 5.05
CA VAL A 252 -38.43 2.94 4.25
C VAL A 252 -39.93 2.75 4.04
N SER A 253 -40.31 2.18 2.90
CA SER A 253 -41.70 1.91 2.57
C SER A 253 -41.93 0.47 2.09
N PHE A 254 -43.09 -0.05 2.47
CA PHE A 254 -43.66 -1.30 1.99
C PHE A 254 -44.89 -0.96 1.14
N SER A 255 -45.02 -1.57 -0.03
CA SER A 255 -46.13 -1.35 -0.95
C SER A 255 -46.80 -2.66 -1.30
N VAL A 256 -48.12 -2.62 -1.50
CA VAL A 256 -48.91 -3.73 -2.04
C VAL A 256 -49.61 -3.26 -3.32
N GLY A 257 -49.64 -4.13 -4.33
CA GLY A 257 -50.51 -3.95 -5.50
C GLY A 257 -51.78 -4.75 -5.29
N ALA A 258 -52.95 -4.13 -5.50
CA ALA A 258 -54.23 -4.80 -5.46
C ALA A 258 -55.20 -4.24 -6.50
N ALA A 259 -56.12 -5.06 -6.97
CA ALA A 259 -57.17 -4.71 -7.93
C ALA A 259 -58.55 -5.14 -7.42
N GLY A 260 -59.60 -4.39 -7.76
CA GLY A 260 -60.98 -4.57 -7.28
C GLY A 260 -61.69 -3.23 -7.12
N THR A 261 -62.95 -3.23 -6.65
CA THR A 261 -63.69 -2.00 -6.34
C THR A 261 -63.77 -1.78 -4.83
N GLY A 262 -63.84 -0.51 -4.41
CA GLY A 262 -63.97 -0.16 -2.99
C GLY A 262 -62.82 -0.65 -2.09
N LEU A 263 -61.59 -0.72 -2.63
CA LEU A 263 -60.44 -1.25 -1.89
C LEU A 263 -60.13 -0.40 -0.66
N SER A 264 -59.98 -1.08 0.47
CA SER A 264 -59.44 -0.53 1.71
C SER A 264 -58.28 -1.40 2.19
N TYR A 265 -57.30 -0.76 2.82
CA TYR A 265 -56.08 -1.41 3.29
C TYR A 265 -56.00 -1.27 4.80
N GLN A 266 -55.44 -2.28 5.46
CA GLN A 266 -55.05 -2.21 6.85
C GLN A 266 -53.72 -2.93 7.03
N TRP A 267 -52.65 -2.17 7.23
CA TRP A 267 -51.35 -2.76 7.55
C TRP A 267 -51.33 -3.31 8.97
N GLN A 268 -50.63 -4.42 9.11
CA GLN A 268 -50.42 -5.14 10.36
C GLN A 268 -48.93 -5.37 10.56
N GLN A 269 -48.50 -5.29 11.82
CA GLN A 269 -47.12 -5.59 12.23
C GLN A 269 -47.09 -6.80 13.16
N SER A 270 -46.00 -7.53 13.09
CA SER A 270 -45.63 -8.57 14.03
C SER A 270 -44.31 -8.20 14.72
N LEU A 271 -44.32 -8.32 16.04
CA LEU A 271 -43.16 -8.10 16.91
C LEU A 271 -42.49 -9.42 17.34
N ASP A 272 -43.08 -10.55 16.96
CA ASP A 272 -42.74 -11.91 17.39
C ASP A 272 -42.47 -12.83 16.19
N VAL A 273 -41.84 -12.27 15.14
CA VAL A 273 -41.37 -12.99 13.94
C VAL A 273 -42.49 -13.78 13.25
N GLY A 274 -43.67 -13.16 13.16
CA GLY A 274 -44.81 -13.64 12.39
C GLY A 274 -45.81 -14.48 13.17
N ALA A 275 -45.63 -14.66 14.49
CA ALA A 275 -46.55 -15.46 15.31
C ALA A 275 -47.88 -14.72 15.56
N THR A 276 -47.83 -13.43 15.89
CA THR A 276 -49.03 -12.60 16.09
C THR A 276 -48.94 -11.29 15.31
N PHE A 277 -50.10 -10.79 14.88
CA PHE A 277 -50.22 -9.56 14.10
C PHE A 277 -51.22 -8.61 14.74
N SER A 278 -50.82 -7.35 14.86
CA SER A 278 -51.65 -6.25 15.34
C SER A 278 -51.80 -5.17 14.27
N ASN A 279 -52.97 -4.53 14.22
CA ASN A 279 -53.22 -3.44 13.28
C ASN A 279 -52.34 -2.22 13.62
N ILE A 280 -51.73 -1.64 12.59
CA ILE A 280 -51.00 -0.39 12.71
C ILE A 280 -52.02 0.75 12.54
N ALA A 281 -52.18 1.58 13.57
CA ALA A 281 -53.14 2.67 13.57
C ALA A 281 -52.86 3.66 12.43
N GLY A 282 -53.90 3.99 11.64
CA GLY A 282 -53.82 4.96 10.55
C GLY A 282 -53.13 4.47 9.27
N ALA A 283 -52.59 3.25 9.25
CA ALA A 283 -51.92 2.69 8.08
C ALA A 283 -52.92 2.06 7.09
N THR A 284 -53.67 2.91 6.38
CA THR A 284 -54.80 2.50 5.53
C THR A 284 -54.59 2.71 4.03
N GLN A 285 -53.35 3.02 3.62
CA GLN A 285 -52.97 3.25 2.23
C GLN A 285 -52.33 1.98 1.63
N ALA A 286 -52.28 1.91 0.29
CA ALA A 286 -51.56 0.84 -0.43
C ALA A 286 -50.04 0.81 -0.12
N THR A 287 -49.50 1.90 0.40
CA THR A 287 -48.10 2.02 0.84
C THR A 287 -48.07 2.40 2.32
N TYR A 288 -47.26 1.69 3.10
CA TYR A 288 -46.93 2.03 4.48
C TYR A 288 -45.47 2.46 4.59
N SER A 289 -45.24 3.64 5.15
CA SER A 289 -43.91 4.24 5.29
C SER A 289 -43.52 4.39 6.75
N ILE A 290 -42.30 4.01 7.08
CA ILE A 290 -41.68 4.21 8.39
C ILE A 290 -40.64 5.31 8.19
N ALA A 291 -40.88 6.49 8.75
CA ALA A 291 -40.02 7.66 8.53
C ALA A 291 -38.65 7.51 9.23
N ASN A 292 -38.62 6.97 10.44
CA ASN A 292 -37.43 6.85 11.28
C ASN A 292 -37.36 5.46 11.94
N PRO A 293 -36.98 4.40 11.19
CA PRO A 293 -36.88 3.07 11.75
C PRO A 293 -35.79 3.01 12.84
N LEU A 294 -36.08 2.39 13.97
CA LEU A 294 -35.17 2.19 15.10
C LEU A 294 -34.54 0.79 15.06
N LEU A 295 -33.37 0.61 15.69
CA LEU A 295 -32.69 -0.69 15.74
C LEU A 295 -33.51 -1.79 16.42
N LEU A 296 -34.33 -1.44 17.42
CA LEU A 296 -35.22 -2.38 18.09
C LEU A 296 -36.33 -2.92 17.16
N GLN A 297 -36.53 -2.31 15.99
CA GLN A 297 -37.48 -2.76 14.97
C GLN A 297 -36.86 -3.75 13.97
N ASN A 298 -35.57 -4.08 14.11
CA ASN A 298 -34.92 -5.07 13.27
C ASN A 298 -35.59 -6.45 13.42
N GLY A 299 -35.97 -7.06 12.30
CA GLY A 299 -36.67 -8.34 12.26
C GLY A 299 -38.19 -8.26 12.37
N GLN A 300 -38.76 -7.06 12.57
CA GLN A 300 -40.23 -6.88 12.53
C GLN A 300 -40.78 -7.25 11.16
N GLN A 301 -41.98 -7.83 11.14
CA GLN A 301 -42.64 -8.27 9.91
C GLN A 301 -43.94 -7.50 9.68
N PHE A 302 -44.17 -7.15 8.43
CA PHE A 302 -45.31 -6.36 7.99
C PHE A 302 -46.13 -7.17 6.99
N ARG A 303 -47.46 -7.12 7.13
CA ARG A 303 -48.41 -7.63 6.14
C ARG A 303 -49.57 -6.67 6.02
N VAL A 304 -50.37 -6.78 4.98
CA VAL A 304 -51.54 -5.94 4.77
C VAL A 304 -52.78 -6.79 4.51
N GLN A 305 -53.88 -6.41 5.16
CA GLN A 305 -55.21 -6.91 4.83
C GLN A 305 -55.86 -5.96 3.82
N VAL A 306 -56.30 -6.52 2.70
CA VAL A 306 -56.98 -5.80 1.63
C VAL A 306 -58.43 -6.25 1.61
N THR A 307 -59.36 -5.30 1.77
CA THR A 307 -60.80 -5.55 1.74
C THR A 307 -61.41 -4.82 0.55
N GLY A 308 -62.20 -5.53 -0.27
CA GLY A 308 -63.00 -4.92 -1.33
C GLY A 308 -64.47 -4.81 -0.95
N THR A 309 -65.35 -4.63 -1.92
CA THR A 309 -66.81 -4.58 -1.69
C THR A 309 -67.40 -5.91 -1.20
N CYS A 310 -66.71 -7.03 -1.40
CA CYS A 310 -67.10 -8.35 -0.88
C CYS A 310 -66.15 -8.79 0.24
N THR A 311 -66.70 -9.51 1.22
CA THR A 311 -65.96 -10.12 2.34
C THR A 311 -65.70 -11.61 2.05
N PRO A 312 -64.64 -12.22 2.62
CA PRO A 312 -63.69 -11.69 3.60
C PRO A 312 -62.48 -10.94 3.00
N ALA A 313 -61.75 -10.22 3.85
CA ALA A 313 -60.49 -9.56 3.48
C ALA A 313 -59.39 -10.57 3.11
N ILE A 314 -58.52 -10.20 2.17
CA ILE A 314 -57.36 -11.00 1.73
C ILE A 314 -56.11 -10.49 2.44
N THR A 315 -55.28 -11.41 2.95
CA THR A 315 -54.04 -11.06 3.65
C THR A 315 -52.82 -11.30 2.75
N SER A 316 -51.90 -10.35 2.70
CA SER A 316 -50.64 -10.47 1.94
C SER A 316 -49.66 -11.46 2.57
N THR A 317 -48.60 -11.81 1.83
CA THR A 317 -47.40 -12.40 2.43
C THR A 317 -46.70 -11.41 3.35
N MET A 318 -45.85 -11.92 4.23
CA MET A 318 -45.10 -11.10 5.18
C MET A 318 -43.84 -10.53 4.52
N ALA A 319 -43.56 -9.26 4.77
CA ALA A 319 -42.32 -8.59 4.42
C ALA A 319 -41.53 -8.29 5.70
N THR A 320 -40.24 -8.61 5.71
CA THR A 320 -39.37 -8.37 6.87
C THR A 320 -38.66 -7.02 6.74
N LEU A 321 -38.58 -6.28 7.84
CA LEU A 321 -37.75 -5.09 7.97
C LEU A 321 -36.41 -5.45 8.61
N THR A 322 -35.32 -5.22 7.89
CA THR A 322 -33.96 -5.31 8.43
C THR A 322 -33.45 -3.89 8.68
N VAL A 323 -33.14 -3.56 9.95
CA VAL A 323 -32.61 -2.25 10.34
C VAL A 323 -31.17 -2.42 10.82
N THR A 324 -30.24 -1.79 10.12
CA THR A 324 -28.80 -1.88 10.43
C THR A 324 -28.30 -0.63 11.14
N GLN A 325 -27.33 -0.81 12.05
CA GLN A 325 -26.66 0.30 12.74
C GLN A 325 -25.83 1.12 11.74
N PRO A 326 -26.00 2.46 11.72
CA PRO A 326 -25.19 3.32 10.87
C PRO A 326 -23.73 3.35 11.36
N ILE A 327 -22.82 3.66 10.43
CA ILE A 327 -21.41 3.87 10.74
C ILE A 327 -21.28 5.15 11.56
N ASN A 328 -20.58 5.08 12.68
CA ASN A 328 -20.26 6.24 13.51
C ASN A 328 -18.74 6.35 13.69
N ILE A 329 -18.16 7.48 13.31
CA ILE A 329 -16.75 7.79 13.58
C ILE A 329 -16.68 8.55 14.91
N SER A 330 -16.16 7.91 15.96
CA SER A 330 -16.09 8.47 17.32
C SER A 330 -14.79 9.24 17.59
N SER A 331 -13.70 8.91 16.88
CA SER A 331 -12.44 9.66 16.93
C SER A 331 -11.93 9.94 15.53
N GLN A 332 -11.71 11.21 15.24
CA GLN A 332 -11.18 11.70 13.96
C GLN A 332 -9.64 11.62 13.94
N PRO A 333 -9.01 11.43 12.77
CA PRO A 333 -7.58 11.60 12.64
C PRO A 333 -7.18 13.05 12.96
N GLN A 334 -6.04 13.23 13.61
CA GLN A 334 -5.53 14.52 14.04
C GLN A 334 -4.41 15.00 13.13
N ALA A 335 -4.28 16.30 12.94
CA ALA A 335 -3.14 16.89 12.22
C ALA A 335 -1.82 16.56 12.92
N VAL A 336 -0.76 16.34 12.14
CA VAL A 336 0.57 15.96 12.64
C VAL A 336 1.62 16.90 12.04
N SER A 337 2.56 17.34 12.86
CA SER A 337 3.76 18.06 12.43
C SER A 337 5.03 17.31 12.83
N VAL A 338 5.90 17.05 11.86
CA VAL A 338 7.17 16.32 12.06
C VAL A 338 8.30 16.90 11.21
N CYS A 339 9.54 16.56 11.55
CA CYS A 339 10.68 16.80 10.67
C CYS A 339 10.73 15.78 9.54
N ALA A 340 11.33 16.16 8.41
CA ALA A 340 11.51 15.27 7.26
C ALA A 340 12.25 13.99 7.66
N GLY A 341 11.83 12.84 7.12
CA GLY A 341 12.42 11.54 7.44
C GLY A 341 11.76 10.80 8.61
N ARG A 342 10.84 11.44 9.34
CA ARG A 342 10.18 10.82 10.50
C ARG A 342 8.96 9.99 10.09
N THR A 343 8.67 8.99 10.91
CA THR A 343 7.46 8.17 10.79
C THR A 343 6.26 8.93 11.37
N VAL A 344 5.10 8.83 10.70
CA VAL A 344 3.83 9.46 11.09
C VAL A 344 2.72 8.42 11.07
N SER A 345 1.77 8.51 12.00
CA SER A 345 0.54 7.70 11.99
C SER A 345 -0.72 8.57 12.08
N PHE A 346 -1.72 8.26 11.26
CA PHE A 346 -3.08 8.77 11.39
C PHE A 346 -4.01 7.64 11.80
N THR A 347 -4.84 7.86 12.81
CA THR A 347 -5.73 6.84 13.38
C THR A 347 -7.18 7.32 13.40
N VAL A 348 -8.11 6.38 13.24
CA VAL A 348 -9.55 6.62 13.36
C VAL A 348 -10.16 5.60 14.32
N GLN A 349 -11.19 6.00 15.06
CA GLN A 349 -12.06 5.03 15.76
C GLN A 349 -13.46 5.14 15.16
N ALA A 350 -14.00 4.00 14.74
CA ALA A 350 -15.33 3.90 14.16
C ALA A 350 -16.06 2.66 14.69
N ALA A 351 -17.39 2.76 14.77
CA ALA A 351 -18.29 1.70 15.18
C ALA A 351 -19.34 1.44 14.09
N GLY A 352 -19.67 0.16 13.91
CA GLY A 352 -20.65 -0.31 12.93
C GLY A 352 -20.38 -1.76 12.53
N PRO A 353 -21.32 -2.40 11.82
CA PRO A 353 -21.15 -3.79 11.41
C PRO A 353 -20.20 -3.91 10.21
N ALA A 354 -19.28 -4.88 10.29
CA ALA A 354 -18.38 -5.28 9.19
C ALA A 354 -17.65 -4.10 8.52
N LEU A 355 -16.99 -3.26 9.34
CA LEU A 355 -16.30 -2.07 8.85
C LEU A 355 -15.11 -2.43 7.95
N THR A 356 -14.98 -1.69 6.86
CA THR A 356 -13.80 -1.66 5.99
C THR A 356 -13.30 -0.23 5.85
N TYR A 357 -11.99 -0.06 5.69
CA TYR A 357 -11.35 1.26 5.63
C TYR A 357 -10.67 1.46 4.28
N GLN A 358 -10.70 2.70 3.81
CA GLN A 358 -9.92 3.15 2.65
C GLN A 358 -9.40 4.55 2.95
N TRP A 359 -8.11 4.67 3.24
CA TRP A 359 -7.46 5.97 3.38
C TRP A 359 -7.40 6.67 2.03
N GLU A 360 -7.57 7.98 2.05
CA GLU A 360 -7.55 8.86 0.90
C GLU A 360 -6.63 10.05 1.16
N LEU A 361 -5.93 10.48 0.11
CA LEU A 361 -5.00 11.60 0.12
C LEU A 361 -5.56 12.76 -0.70
N SER A 362 -5.39 13.97 -0.19
CA SER A 362 -5.52 15.21 -0.95
C SER A 362 -4.22 16.00 -0.92
N THR A 363 -3.71 16.37 -2.09
CA THR A 363 -2.54 17.25 -2.26
C THR A 363 -2.93 18.71 -2.51
N ASN A 364 -4.23 18.97 -2.73
CA ASN A 364 -4.77 20.30 -3.07
C ASN A 364 -5.87 20.79 -2.12
N GLY A 365 -6.22 19.98 -1.11
CA GLY A 365 -7.27 20.29 -0.12
C GLY A 365 -8.71 20.14 -0.59
N ASN A 366 -8.94 19.77 -1.86
CA ASN A 366 -10.29 19.71 -2.45
C ASN A 366 -10.66 18.30 -2.94
N ASN A 367 -9.73 17.62 -3.60
CA ASN A 367 -9.96 16.29 -4.17
C ASN A 367 -9.21 15.24 -3.36
N PHE A 368 -9.89 14.14 -3.07
CA PHE A 368 -9.33 13.00 -2.34
C PHE A 368 -9.26 11.78 -3.26
N VAL A 369 -8.11 11.10 -3.24
CA VAL A 369 -7.83 9.91 -4.04
C VAL A 369 -7.46 8.77 -3.10
N SER A 370 -8.00 7.58 -3.35
CA SER A 370 -7.68 6.38 -2.58
C SER A 370 -6.18 6.10 -2.56
N LEU A 371 -5.64 5.92 -1.36
CA LEU A 371 -4.26 5.49 -1.13
C LEU A 371 -4.18 3.96 -1.22
N ALA A 372 -3.11 3.48 -1.85
CA ALA A 372 -2.73 2.07 -1.80
C ALA A 372 -1.54 1.89 -0.85
N ASN A 373 -1.38 0.68 -0.31
CA ASN A 373 -0.14 0.32 0.37
C ASN A 373 1.01 0.25 -0.64
N GLY A 374 2.20 0.69 -0.24
CA GLY A 374 3.38 0.76 -1.09
C GLY A 374 4.13 2.07 -0.93
N GLY A 375 5.41 2.06 -1.31
CA GLY A 375 6.30 3.20 -1.05
C GLY A 375 6.38 3.51 0.45
N ASP A 376 6.12 4.75 0.84
CA ASP A 376 6.13 5.19 2.24
C ASP A 376 4.85 4.83 3.02
N TYR A 377 3.79 4.35 2.35
CA TYR A 377 2.48 4.12 2.94
C TYR A 377 2.23 2.65 3.32
N SER A 378 1.68 2.43 4.51
CA SER A 378 1.14 1.13 4.93
C SER A 378 -0.10 1.30 5.81
N GLY A 379 -0.96 0.29 5.87
CA GLY A 379 -2.21 0.35 6.63
C GLY A 379 -3.33 1.14 5.94
N ALA A 380 -3.24 1.40 4.62
CA ALA A 380 -4.22 2.16 3.85
C ALA A 380 -5.64 1.55 3.85
N ASN A 381 -5.78 0.27 4.20
CA ASN A 381 -7.07 -0.41 4.37
C ASN A 381 -7.40 -0.77 5.82
N SER A 382 -6.74 -0.12 6.78
CA SER A 382 -6.94 -0.36 8.21
C SER A 382 -7.40 0.91 8.93
N ASN A 383 -7.70 0.79 10.22
CA ASN A 383 -8.04 1.94 11.06
C ASN A 383 -6.85 2.88 11.34
N THR A 384 -5.63 2.52 10.91
CA THR A 384 -4.40 3.29 11.10
C THR A 384 -3.59 3.36 9.81
N LEU A 385 -3.36 4.57 9.30
CA LEU A 385 -2.41 4.81 8.21
C LEU A 385 -1.04 5.12 8.82
N LEU A 386 0.00 4.46 8.31
CA LEU A 386 1.39 4.73 8.65
C LEU A 386 2.13 5.28 7.44
N ILE A 387 2.91 6.35 7.65
CA ILE A 387 3.83 6.94 6.69
C ILE A 387 5.24 6.76 7.27
N ALA A 388 6.01 5.82 6.71
CA ALA A 388 7.30 5.41 7.28
C ALA A 388 8.35 6.53 7.23
N ASN A 389 8.42 7.24 6.09
CA ASN A 389 9.37 8.31 5.83
C ASN A 389 8.62 9.55 5.31
N ALA A 390 8.23 10.45 6.22
CA ALA A 390 7.57 11.68 5.83
C ALA A 390 8.56 12.62 5.12
N GLY A 391 8.60 12.57 3.79
CA GLY A 391 9.40 13.47 2.96
C GLY A 391 8.78 14.85 2.77
N ILE A 392 9.58 15.83 2.33
CA ILE A 392 9.10 17.21 2.09
C ILE A 392 8.03 17.32 1.02
N ALA A 393 8.03 16.41 0.05
CA ALA A 393 6.97 16.34 -0.96
C ALA A 393 5.58 16.06 -0.37
N LEU A 394 5.51 15.55 0.88
CA LEU A 394 4.25 15.28 1.57
C LEU A 394 3.77 16.46 2.43
N ASN A 395 4.55 17.54 2.53
CA ASN A 395 4.16 18.70 3.32
C ASN A 395 2.91 19.38 2.74
N GLY A 396 1.90 19.59 3.59
CA GLY A 396 0.63 20.20 3.20
C GLY A 396 -0.43 19.21 2.73
N ASN A 397 -0.07 17.93 2.59
CA ASN A 397 -1.03 16.88 2.24
C ASN A 397 -2.06 16.66 3.36
N GLN A 398 -3.28 16.35 2.97
CA GLN A 398 -4.37 16.00 3.89
C GLN A 398 -4.78 14.55 3.72
N TYR A 399 -5.00 13.88 4.83
CA TYR A 399 -5.37 12.48 4.89
C TYR A 399 -6.74 12.33 5.54
N ARG A 400 -7.63 11.58 4.90
CA ARG A 400 -8.91 11.17 5.50
C ARG A 400 -9.14 9.70 5.25
N VAL A 401 -10.10 9.10 5.94
CA VAL A 401 -10.47 7.71 5.72
C VAL A 401 -11.95 7.61 5.38
N LEU A 402 -12.25 6.91 4.30
CA LEU A 402 -13.59 6.47 3.95
C LEU A 402 -13.86 5.15 4.67
N VAL A 403 -14.86 5.16 5.56
CA VAL A 403 -15.28 3.96 6.30
C VAL A 403 -16.56 3.44 5.67
N SER A 404 -16.52 2.18 5.23
CA SER A 404 -17.65 1.49 4.58
C SER A 404 -18.11 0.30 5.42
N GLY A 405 -19.31 -0.19 5.13
CA GLY A 405 -19.91 -1.37 5.77
C GLY A 405 -20.97 -2.00 4.87
N THR A 406 -21.58 -3.09 5.31
CA THR A 406 -22.40 -3.98 4.45
C THR A 406 -23.78 -3.44 4.07
N ALA A 407 -24.33 -2.46 4.80
CA ALA A 407 -25.72 -2.02 4.61
C ALA A 407 -25.93 -0.51 4.54
N CYS A 408 -25.01 0.28 5.08
CA CYS A 408 -25.15 1.73 5.18
C CYS A 408 -24.18 2.46 4.27
N ALA A 409 -24.57 3.66 3.86
CA ALA A 409 -23.72 4.52 3.06
C ALA A 409 -22.36 4.74 3.77
N PRO A 410 -21.24 4.75 3.02
CA PRO A 410 -19.94 5.05 3.58
C PRO A 410 -19.89 6.43 4.25
N VAL A 411 -19.08 6.55 5.30
CA VAL A 411 -18.86 7.80 6.04
C VAL A 411 -17.39 8.18 5.92
N ALA A 412 -17.11 9.39 5.43
CA ALA A 412 -15.77 9.94 5.40
C ALA A 412 -15.41 10.62 6.73
N SER A 413 -14.19 10.43 7.20
CA SER A 413 -13.65 11.19 8.32
C SER A 413 -13.40 12.66 7.95
N ALA A 414 -13.21 13.50 8.96
CA ALA A 414 -12.58 14.81 8.76
C ALA A 414 -11.15 14.63 8.22
N PRO A 415 -10.65 15.57 7.39
CA PRO A 415 -9.28 15.52 6.90
C PRO A 415 -8.28 15.97 7.97
N ALA A 416 -7.14 15.29 8.03
CA ALA A 416 -6.01 15.59 8.91
C ALA A 416 -4.81 16.09 8.08
N LEU A 417 -4.25 17.24 8.47
CA LEU A 417 -3.12 17.85 7.78
C LEU A 417 -1.78 17.24 8.23
N LEU A 418 -0.91 16.91 7.28
CA LEU A 418 0.49 16.59 7.52
C LEU A 418 1.36 17.83 7.25
N THR A 419 2.09 18.28 8.26
CA THR A 419 3.14 19.29 8.12
C THR A 419 4.51 18.62 8.26
N VAL A 420 5.36 18.78 7.24
CA VAL A 420 6.72 18.24 7.24
C VAL A 420 7.71 19.39 7.17
N HIS A 421 8.52 19.53 8.22
CA HIS A 421 9.54 20.56 8.31
C HIS A 421 10.87 20.08 7.70
N PRO A 422 11.52 20.88 6.83
CA PRO A 422 12.82 20.54 6.28
C PRO A 422 13.88 20.48 7.38
N LEU A 423 14.80 19.53 7.24
CA LEU A 423 16.00 19.49 8.06
C LEU A 423 16.91 20.66 7.65
N PRO A 424 17.64 21.27 8.59
CA PRO A 424 18.63 22.28 8.24
C PRO A 424 19.77 21.66 7.42
N VAL A 425 20.37 22.46 6.55
CA VAL A 425 21.63 22.12 5.88
C VAL A 425 22.76 22.64 6.75
N VAL A 426 23.65 21.75 7.18
CA VAL A 426 24.78 22.10 8.04
C VAL A 426 26.08 21.83 7.28
N THR A 427 27.00 22.78 7.30
CA THR A 427 28.33 22.62 6.71
C THR A 427 29.38 23.11 7.69
N VAL A 428 30.57 22.51 7.64
CA VAL A 428 31.74 22.96 8.42
C VAL A 428 32.87 23.27 7.45
N ALA A 429 33.52 24.41 7.66
CA ALA A 429 34.70 24.84 6.95
C ALA A 429 35.95 24.78 7.85
N PRO A 430 37.13 24.43 7.28
CA PRO A 430 37.33 23.96 5.90
C PRO A 430 36.73 22.55 5.67
N PRO A 431 36.34 22.19 4.43
CA PRO A 431 35.49 21.03 4.17
C PRO A 431 36.22 19.68 4.12
N SER A 432 37.54 19.66 4.33
CA SER A 432 38.41 18.50 4.09
C SER A 432 39.48 18.36 5.18
N VAL A 433 40.48 17.51 4.94
CA VAL A 433 41.56 17.25 5.89
C VAL A 433 42.38 18.52 6.15
N VAL A 434 42.59 18.85 7.43
CA VAL A 434 43.47 19.93 7.87
C VAL A 434 44.61 19.36 8.67
N ASN A 435 45.79 19.91 8.43
CA ASN A 435 47.04 19.52 9.05
C ASN A 435 47.56 20.68 9.89
N ILE A 436 47.76 20.47 11.18
CA ILE A 436 48.13 21.54 12.12
C ILE A 436 49.46 21.26 12.84
N THR A 437 50.05 22.33 13.37
CA THR A 437 51.21 22.29 14.27
C THR A 437 50.86 22.96 15.60
N PRO A 438 51.62 22.77 16.70
CA PRO A 438 51.26 23.30 18.02
C PRO A 438 51.07 24.82 18.11
N TYR A 439 51.66 25.61 17.20
CA TYR A 439 51.46 27.07 17.15
C TYR A 439 50.36 27.53 16.20
N GLN A 440 49.77 26.62 15.44
CA GLN A 440 48.75 26.92 14.45
C GLN A 440 47.46 26.17 14.80
N PRO A 441 46.79 26.52 15.91
CA PRO A 441 45.43 26.05 16.12
C PRO A 441 44.55 26.57 14.98
N ILE A 442 43.54 25.80 14.65
CA ILE A 442 42.55 26.17 13.63
C ILE A 442 41.21 26.40 14.29
N THR A 443 40.38 27.22 13.66
CA THR A 443 38.98 27.37 14.03
C THR A 443 38.15 26.66 12.97
N LEU A 444 37.44 25.60 13.37
CA LEU A 444 36.38 25.03 12.56
C LEU A 444 35.13 25.87 12.75
N THR A 445 34.53 26.31 11.65
CA THR A 445 33.32 27.14 11.67
C THR A 445 32.20 26.43 10.94
N GLY A 446 31.08 26.27 11.62
CA GLY A 446 29.87 25.69 11.10
C GLY A 446 28.86 26.74 10.68
N ILE A 447 28.14 26.43 9.60
CA ILE A 447 27.04 27.25 9.07
C ILE A 447 25.82 26.35 8.99
N ALA A 448 24.69 26.84 9.51
CA ALA A 448 23.38 26.20 9.36
C ALA A 448 22.49 27.06 8.45
N SER A 449 21.81 26.42 7.51
CA SER A 449 20.88 27.05 6.56
C SER A 449 19.51 26.39 6.66
N PRO A 450 18.40 27.16 6.63
CA PRO A 450 18.34 28.62 6.49
C PRO A 450 18.88 29.35 7.72
N ALA A 451 19.23 30.64 7.57
CA ALA A 451 19.71 31.45 8.69
C ALA A 451 18.64 31.54 9.79
N GLY A 452 19.05 31.37 11.04
CA GLY A 452 18.15 31.33 12.19
C GLY A 452 18.87 30.96 13.48
N ASN A 453 18.08 30.78 14.54
CA ASN A 453 18.60 30.36 15.83
C ASN A 453 18.69 28.84 15.89
N TYR A 454 19.89 28.33 16.16
CA TYR A 454 20.17 26.91 16.28
C TYR A 454 20.85 26.60 17.61
N THR A 455 20.60 25.40 18.10
CA THR A 455 21.44 24.78 19.14
C THR A 455 22.48 23.92 18.45
N TYR A 456 23.74 24.05 18.88
CA TYR A 456 24.89 23.39 18.25
C TYR A 456 25.51 22.35 19.19
N VAL A 457 25.94 21.23 18.62
CA VAL A 457 26.73 20.21 19.31
C VAL A 457 27.85 19.76 18.37
N TRP A 458 29.10 20.01 18.76
CA TRP A 458 30.25 19.45 18.07
C TRP A 458 30.47 17.99 18.47
N LEU A 459 30.72 17.13 17.49
CA LEU A 459 31.15 15.76 17.68
C LEU A 459 32.61 15.60 17.26
N ARG A 460 33.38 14.86 18.05
CA ARG A 460 34.72 14.37 17.73
C ARG A 460 34.73 12.85 17.77
N ASP A 461 35.09 12.22 16.65
CA ASP A 461 35.12 10.77 16.48
C ASP A 461 33.79 10.10 16.90
N GLY A 462 32.67 10.76 16.56
CA GLY A 462 31.31 10.32 16.89
C GLY A 462 30.84 10.66 18.31
N THR A 463 31.68 11.23 19.16
CA THR A 463 31.34 11.58 20.56
C THR A 463 31.14 13.09 20.75
N PRO A 464 30.12 13.54 21.50
CA PRO A 464 29.94 14.98 21.77
C PRO A 464 31.13 15.58 22.50
N VAL A 465 31.58 16.76 22.08
CA VAL A 465 32.63 17.54 22.75
C VAL A 465 31.99 18.42 23.83
N PRO A 466 32.24 18.17 25.13
CA PRO A 466 31.57 18.92 26.19
C PRO A 466 31.87 20.43 26.13
N GLY A 467 30.82 21.25 26.21
CA GLY A 467 30.93 22.71 26.22
C GLY A 467 31.08 23.37 24.85
N ALA A 468 31.25 22.58 23.78
CA ALA A 468 31.35 23.09 22.41
C ALA A 468 29.95 23.30 21.80
N ASN A 469 29.25 24.34 22.27
CA ASN A 469 27.87 24.65 21.87
C ASN A 469 27.75 25.90 20.98
N ALA A 470 28.87 26.41 20.49
CA ALA A 470 28.95 27.54 19.58
C ALA A 470 29.06 27.07 18.12
N PRO A 471 28.72 27.93 17.13
CA PRO A 471 28.90 27.60 15.71
C PRO A 471 30.38 27.47 15.32
N ALA A 472 31.34 27.73 16.21
CA ALA A 472 32.76 27.56 15.96
C ALA A 472 33.45 26.84 17.12
N ILE A 473 34.50 26.05 16.81
CA ILE A 473 35.36 25.39 17.78
C ILE A 473 36.83 25.58 17.41
N ILE A 474 37.68 25.84 18.39
CA ILE A 474 39.13 25.91 18.21
C ILE A 474 39.71 24.52 18.44
N VAL A 475 40.48 24.03 17.47
CA VAL A 475 41.13 22.71 17.50
C VAL A 475 42.64 22.91 17.52
N ASN A 476 43.31 22.20 18.43
CA ASN A 476 44.76 22.15 18.54
C ASN A 476 45.24 20.69 18.51
N VAL A 477 46.56 20.49 18.58
CA VAL A 477 47.18 19.16 18.50
C VAL A 477 46.81 18.20 19.64
N ASP A 478 46.20 18.66 20.74
CA ASP A 478 45.66 17.79 21.80
C ASP A 478 44.23 17.31 21.50
N LEU A 479 43.61 17.91 20.48
CA LEU A 479 42.23 17.69 20.10
C LEU A 479 42.13 17.18 18.65
N LEU A 480 43.12 16.46 18.16
CA LEU A 480 43.05 15.83 16.83
C LEU A 480 41.89 14.83 16.75
N GLY A 481 41.43 14.56 15.54
CA GLY A 481 40.33 13.63 15.27
C GLY A 481 39.39 14.10 14.17
N THR A 482 38.29 13.37 14.02
CA THR A 482 37.24 13.62 13.04
C THR A 482 36.16 14.50 13.62
N TYR A 483 35.91 15.66 13.03
CA TYR A 483 34.90 16.60 13.51
C TYR A 483 33.64 16.62 12.66
N GLN A 484 32.50 16.78 13.32
CA GLN A 484 31.19 17.05 12.72
C GLN A 484 30.42 18.02 13.62
N LEU A 485 29.57 18.85 13.02
CA LEU A 485 28.66 19.73 13.76
C LEU A 485 27.22 19.24 13.58
N SER A 486 26.51 19.03 14.68
CA SER A 486 25.05 18.93 14.69
C SER A 486 24.43 20.29 14.97
N ALA A 487 23.41 20.66 14.18
CA ALA A 487 22.60 21.85 14.43
C ALA A 487 21.13 21.46 14.50
N THR A 488 20.43 21.94 15.54
CA THR A 488 19.00 21.70 15.75
C THR A 488 18.24 23.02 15.80
N ASP A 489 17.20 23.14 14.97
CA ASP A 489 16.37 24.34 14.91
C ASP A 489 15.36 24.44 16.07
N ALA A 490 14.62 25.54 16.14
CA ALA A 490 13.63 25.77 17.20
C ALA A 490 12.44 24.77 17.20
N ARG A 491 12.25 24.01 16.12
CA ARG A 491 11.20 22.98 15.99
C ARG A 491 11.71 21.60 16.34
N GLY A 492 13.00 21.46 16.70
CA GLY A 492 13.63 20.19 17.01
C GLY A 492 14.13 19.43 15.78
N CYS A 493 14.16 20.05 14.60
CA CYS A 493 14.70 19.44 13.40
C CYS A 493 16.22 19.59 13.36
N SER A 494 16.91 18.44 13.40
CA SER A 494 18.36 18.35 13.52
C SER A 494 18.99 17.71 12.29
N ASN A 495 20.15 18.22 11.89
CA ASN A 495 21.00 17.56 10.90
C ASN A 495 22.47 17.71 11.29
N VAL A 496 23.35 16.97 10.61
CA VAL A 496 24.79 16.99 10.85
C VAL A 496 25.55 17.44 9.60
N SER A 497 26.73 18.02 9.81
CA SER A 497 27.59 18.54 8.73
C SER A 497 28.36 17.46 7.97
N ASN A 498 29.13 17.87 6.96
CA ASN A 498 30.26 17.09 6.47
C ASN A 498 31.28 16.79 7.60
N LEU A 499 32.08 15.73 7.39
CA LEU A 499 33.19 15.38 8.27
C LEU A 499 34.43 16.21 7.92
N VAL A 500 35.16 16.65 8.95
CA VAL A 500 36.43 17.38 8.82
C VAL A 500 37.49 16.64 9.64
N GLN A 501 38.49 16.08 8.98
CA GLN A 501 39.61 15.40 9.64
C GLN A 501 40.67 16.42 10.04
N VAL A 502 41.07 16.44 11.31
CA VAL A 502 42.16 17.29 11.79
C VAL A 502 43.30 16.40 12.26
N ASN A 503 44.39 16.44 11.52
CA ASN A 503 45.63 15.71 11.78
C ASN A 503 46.75 16.67 12.18
N ASP A 504 47.82 16.13 12.73
CA ASP A 504 49.06 16.85 12.84
C ASP A 504 49.89 16.75 11.55
N THR A 505 50.89 17.62 11.44
CA THR A 505 51.91 17.52 10.39
C THR A 505 53.29 17.68 10.98
N SER A 506 54.24 16.95 10.39
CA SER A 506 55.62 16.90 10.87
C SER A 506 56.29 18.26 10.84
N SER A 507 57.10 18.52 11.87
CA SER A 507 57.94 19.72 11.95
C SER A 507 59.21 19.40 12.72
N THR A 508 60.31 20.01 12.31
CA THR A 508 61.61 19.89 12.98
C THR A 508 61.81 20.90 14.11
N LEU A 509 60.85 21.81 14.30
CA LEU A 509 60.92 22.88 15.32
C LEU A 509 60.61 22.35 16.73
N LEU A 510 61.24 22.97 17.73
CA LEU A 510 60.77 22.87 19.12
C LEU A 510 59.71 23.93 19.36
N PHE A 511 58.50 23.49 19.67
CA PHE A 511 57.39 24.35 20.05
C PHE A 511 57.44 24.57 21.56
N ILE A 512 57.62 25.80 22.00
CA ILE A 512 57.80 26.17 23.41
C ILE A 512 56.80 27.24 23.83
N TYR A 513 55.93 26.91 24.79
CA TYR A 513 54.88 27.82 25.25
C TYR A 513 54.74 27.81 26.79
N PRO A 514 54.47 28.94 27.45
CA PRO A 514 54.56 30.28 26.90
C PRO A 514 56.02 30.69 26.64
N ASN A 515 56.21 31.64 25.74
CA ASN A 515 57.49 32.31 25.51
C ASN A 515 57.18 33.78 25.15
N PRO A 516 57.55 34.78 25.98
CA PRO A 516 58.33 34.68 27.23
C PRO A 516 57.63 33.88 28.34
N ASN A 517 58.40 33.40 29.32
CA ASN A 517 57.90 32.70 30.51
C ASN A 517 58.65 33.08 31.78
N ASN A 518 58.20 32.55 32.93
CA ASN A 518 58.80 32.76 34.25
C ASN A 518 59.64 31.55 34.73
N GLY A 519 60.13 30.74 33.79
CA GLY A 519 60.81 29.46 34.08
C GLY A 519 59.88 28.24 34.11
N VAL A 520 58.60 28.41 33.82
CA VAL A 520 57.64 27.31 33.61
C VAL A 520 57.12 27.36 32.16
N PHE A 521 57.34 26.30 31.40
CA PHE A 521 56.92 26.20 30.00
C PHE A 521 56.76 24.74 29.58
N GLN A 522 56.00 24.49 28.52
CA GLN A 522 55.92 23.20 27.84
C GLN A 522 56.78 23.23 26.58
N VAL A 523 57.37 22.09 26.24
CA VAL A 523 58.04 21.83 24.96
C VAL A 523 57.30 20.73 24.23
N ARG A 524 57.11 20.90 22.92
CA ARG A 524 56.62 19.85 22.02
C ARG A 524 57.54 19.71 20.82
N TYR A 525 57.68 18.48 20.38
CA TYR A 525 58.48 18.10 19.21
C TYR A 525 57.74 16.98 18.48
N TYR A 526 57.77 17.01 17.15
CA TYR A 526 57.11 15.98 16.36
C TYR A 526 57.93 14.70 16.38
N GLN A 527 57.34 13.61 16.89
CA GLN A 527 57.91 12.28 16.83
C GLN A 527 57.21 11.46 15.76
N ALA A 528 57.91 11.14 14.68
CA ALA A 528 57.38 10.29 13.62
C ALA A 528 57.14 8.85 14.12
N GLY A 529 56.01 8.28 13.74
CA GLY A 529 55.61 6.92 14.09
C GLY A 529 55.10 6.76 15.52
N THR A 530 54.64 5.56 15.85
CA THR A 530 54.04 5.22 17.14
C THR A 530 55.05 4.71 18.17
N ALA A 531 56.29 4.45 17.74
CA ALA A 531 57.35 3.95 18.61
C ALA A 531 57.74 5.02 19.64
N SER A 532 57.57 4.68 20.92
CA SER A 532 57.99 5.53 22.03
C SER A 532 59.51 5.50 22.17
N SER A 533 60.12 6.66 22.43
CA SER A 533 61.56 6.79 22.61
C SER A 533 61.88 7.71 23.77
N GLU A 534 63.00 7.47 24.45
CA GLU A 534 63.47 8.40 25.47
C GLU A 534 64.05 9.66 24.81
N ARG A 535 63.78 10.80 25.45
CA ARG A 535 64.25 12.12 25.06
C ARG A 535 64.87 12.84 26.24
N SER A 536 66.03 13.45 26.03
CA SER A 536 66.66 14.32 27.03
C SER A 536 66.44 15.77 26.65
N LEU A 537 65.72 16.51 27.48
CA LEU A 537 65.55 17.95 27.35
C LEU A 537 66.55 18.65 28.27
N GLN A 538 67.31 19.59 27.72
CA GLN A 538 68.32 20.36 28.45
C GLN A 538 68.11 21.86 28.21
N VAL A 539 68.23 22.67 29.26
CA VAL A 539 68.18 24.12 29.17
C VAL A 539 69.51 24.68 29.61
N TYR A 540 70.04 25.60 28.81
CA TYR A 540 71.30 26.28 29.04
C TYR A 540 71.08 27.77 29.21
N ASP A 541 71.83 28.41 30.11
CA ASP A 541 71.89 29.87 30.18
C ASP A 541 72.67 30.47 29.00
N ALA A 542 72.69 31.81 28.90
CA ALA A 542 73.42 32.52 27.85
C ALA A 542 74.95 32.30 27.88
N LYS A 543 75.49 31.78 28.99
CA LYS A 543 76.92 31.42 29.14
C LYS A 543 77.20 29.97 28.78
N GLY A 544 76.18 29.18 28.43
CA GLY A 544 76.30 27.77 28.06
C GLY A 544 76.26 26.80 29.23
N ALA A 545 75.98 27.25 30.45
CA ALA A 545 75.84 26.37 31.61
C ALA A 545 74.47 25.67 31.58
N SER A 546 74.45 24.35 31.75
CA SER A 546 73.19 23.59 31.83
C SER A 546 72.53 23.86 33.19
N ILE A 547 71.36 24.49 33.17
CA ILE A 547 70.59 24.84 34.36
C ILE A 547 69.39 23.91 34.61
N PHE A 548 69.05 23.09 33.61
CA PHE A 548 68.01 22.08 33.71
C PHE A 548 68.33 20.92 32.78
N ARG A 549 68.05 19.72 33.26
CA ARG A 549 68.08 18.48 32.48
C ARG A 549 67.00 17.56 33.00
N GLN A 550 66.10 17.15 32.11
CA GLN A 550 65.09 16.16 32.40
C GLN A 550 65.04 15.12 31.29
N ARG A 551 64.84 13.87 31.68
CA ARG A 551 64.58 12.76 30.77
C ARG A 551 63.08 12.52 30.72
N PHE A 552 62.54 12.44 29.51
CA PHE A 552 61.17 12.07 29.23
C PHE A 552 61.20 10.67 28.63
N VAL A 553 60.66 9.71 29.38
CA VAL A 553 60.56 8.32 28.95
C VAL A 553 59.26 8.16 28.16
N ALA A 554 59.28 7.35 27.10
CA ALA A 554 58.12 7.02 26.27
C ALA A 554 57.51 8.19 25.44
N VAL A 555 58.36 9.02 24.82
CA VAL A 555 57.90 10.03 23.85
C VAL A 555 57.66 9.40 22.48
N GLY A 556 56.41 9.26 22.04
CA GLY A 556 56.01 8.61 20.78
C GLY A 556 54.70 9.13 20.21
N GLY A 557 54.52 9.08 18.89
CA GLY A 557 53.30 9.52 18.23
C GLY A 557 53.07 11.04 18.26
N GLY A 558 53.39 11.72 17.15
CA GLY A 558 53.01 13.12 16.94
C GLY A 558 53.64 14.09 17.93
N TYR A 559 52.87 15.11 18.35
CA TYR A 559 53.31 16.18 19.25
C TYR A 559 52.99 15.92 20.73
N GLN A 560 53.90 15.24 21.43
CA GLN A 560 53.75 15.07 22.89
C GLN A 560 54.21 16.30 23.70
N ARG A 561 53.54 16.52 24.83
CA ARG A 561 53.81 17.58 25.79
C ARG A 561 54.91 17.18 26.79
N MET A 562 55.99 17.97 26.84
CA MET A 562 57.06 17.87 27.83
C MET A 562 57.05 19.12 28.72
N ASP A 563 56.54 19.01 29.94
CA ASP A 563 56.50 20.13 30.88
C ASP A 563 57.86 20.39 31.53
N VAL A 564 58.26 21.66 31.58
CA VAL A 564 59.52 22.13 32.14
C VAL A 564 59.25 23.11 33.27
N LYS A 565 59.91 22.88 34.39
CA LYS A 565 59.94 23.79 35.53
C LYS A 565 61.39 23.94 35.98
N LEU A 566 61.95 25.11 35.72
CA LEU A 566 63.31 25.45 36.15
C LEU A 566 63.34 25.60 37.69
N SER A 567 64.37 25.04 38.32
CA SER A 567 64.56 25.15 39.77
C SER A 567 65.18 26.50 40.15
N LYS A 568 64.64 27.14 41.21
CA LYS A 568 64.91 28.53 41.66
C LYS A 568 64.56 29.58 40.60
N ARG A 569 64.08 30.77 41.01
CA ARG A 569 63.65 31.84 40.09
C ARG A 569 64.78 32.16 39.10
N PRO A 570 64.67 31.73 37.82
CA PRO A 570 65.73 31.95 36.85
C PRO A 570 65.89 33.44 36.60
N ALA A 571 67.13 33.91 36.46
CA ALA A 571 67.37 35.31 36.13
C ALA A 571 66.75 35.65 34.76
N SER A 572 66.18 36.84 34.62
CA SER A 572 65.63 37.29 33.34
C SER A 572 66.73 37.30 32.29
N GLY A 573 66.46 36.74 31.10
CA GLY A 573 67.48 36.55 30.09
C GLY A 573 67.09 35.57 28.99
N VAL A 574 68.02 35.32 28.07
CA VAL A 574 67.87 34.34 26.99
C VAL A 574 68.44 33.00 27.46
N TYR A 575 67.67 31.93 27.24
CA TYR A 575 68.08 30.56 27.52
C TYR A 575 67.91 29.71 26.26
N PHE A 576 68.72 28.67 26.14
CA PHE A 576 68.70 27.75 25.01
C PHE A 576 68.18 26.39 25.44
N VAL A 577 67.07 25.96 24.85
CA VAL A 577 66.48 24.64 25.04
C VAL A 577 67.00 23.72 23.94
N GLN A 578 67.50 22.55 24.32
CA GLN A 578 67.95 21.50 23.41
C GLN A 578 67.23 20.19 23.72
N LEU A 579 66.68 19.57 22.68
CA LEU A 579 66.16 18.21 22.74
C LEU A 579 67.17 17.25 22.13
N ARG A 580 67.47 16.16 22.83
CA ARG A 580 68.43 15.12 22.41
C ARG A 580 67.80 13.74 22.46
N ASP A 581 68.28 12.84 21.61
CA ASP A 581 67.93 11.42 21.65
C ASP A 581 68.72 10.66 22.74
N THR A 582 68.51 9.35 22.82
CA THR A 582 69.18 8.43 23.77
C THR A 582 70.68 8.33 23.55
N ALA A 583 71.16 8.52 22.32
CA ALA A 583 72.58 8.56 21.99
C ALA A 583 73.22 9.94 22.27
N GLY A 584 72.43 10.92 22.73
CA GLY A 584 72.87 12.29 23.01
C GLY A 584 72.96 13.19 21.77
N LYS A 585 72.53 12.72 20.59
CA LYS A 585 72.46 13.52 19.36
C LYS A 585 71.39 14.60 19.52
N LYS A 586 71.72 15.84 19.14
CA LYS A 586 70.79 16.96 19.14
C LYS A 586 69.74 16.76 18.04
N LEU A 587 68.47 16.72 18.43
CA LEU A 587 67.33 16.59 17.52
C LEU A 587 66.81 17.96 17.09
N ALA A 588 66.64 18.86 18.05
CA ALA A 588 66.21 20.23 17.80
C ALA A 588 66.64 21.15 18.95
N ALA A 589 66.66 22.46 18.69
CA ALA A 589 66.99 23.47 19.69
C ALA A 589 66.22 24.77 19.40
N ALA A 590 65.94 25.53 20.45
CA ALA A 590 65.29 26.82 20.36
C ALA A 590 65.73 27.74 21.50
N ALA A 591 65.66 29.05 21.29
CA ALA A 591 65.88 30.05 22.33
C ALA A 591 64.55 30.44 22.97
N ILE A 592 64.55 30.65 24.29
CA ILE A 592 63.43 31.16 25.06
C ILE A 592 63.84 32.39 25.84
N ARG A 593 62.88 33.26 26.14
CA ARG A 593 63.09 34.42 27.00
C ARG A 593 62.43 34.18 28.35
N ILE A 594 63.20 34.34 29.42
CA ILE A 594 62.70 34.36 30.79
C ILE A 594 62.58 35.80 31.24
N GLN A 595 61.44 36.15 31.84
CA GLN A 595 61.15 37.48 32.38
C GLN A 595 60.94 37.43 33.88
#